data_AF-X1CTR6-F1
#
_entry.id   AF-X1CTR6-F1
#
_cell.length_a   1.000
_cell.length_b   1.000
_cell.length_c   1.000
_cell.angle_alpha   90.00
_cell.angle_beta   90.00
_cell.angle_gamma   90.00
#
_symmetry.space_group_name_H-M   'P 1'
#
loop_
_entity.id
_entity.type
_entity.pdbx_description
1 polymer ?
#
loop_
_entity_poly.entity_id
_entity_poly.type
_entity_poly.pdbx_seq_one_letter_code
_entity_poly.pdbx_strand_id
1 'polypeptide(L)' 'MRSEIEKKGDEIIYTVEAKGFLRYMVRTMAGTLLEIGKGKMPPEKIEEIFRENKRSLAGPTIPAKGLCLIKVNY' A
#
# COMPACT_ATOMS: atom_id res chain seq x y z
N MET A 1 -7.72 1.67 12.99
CA MET A 1 -7.29 1.41 11.60
C MET A 1 -6.62 2.68 11.12
N ARG A 2 -5.37 2.59 10.65
CA ARG A 2 -4.55 3.73 10.23
C ARG A 2 -3.95 3.43 8.86
N SER A 3 -3.88 4.42 7.99
CA SER A 3 -3.19 4.36 6.70
C SER A 3 -2.65 5.74 6.40
N GLU A 4 -1.35 5.95 6.59
CA GLU A 4 -0.72 7.27 6.50
C GLU A 4 0.60 7.21 5.74
N ILE A 5 0.89 8.28 5.00
CA ILE A 5 2.15 8.47 4.28
C ILE A 5 2.82 9.72 4.83
N GLU A 6 4.10 9.61 5.18
CA GLU A 6 4.93 10.73 5.61
C GLU A 6 6.24 10.75 4.81
N LYS A 7 6.75 11.95 4.52
CA LYS A 7 8.07 12.13 3.91
C LYS A 7 9.07 12.52 4.99
N LYS A 8 10.15 11.73 5.14
CA LYS A 8 11.27 12.01 6.04
C LYS A 8 12.56 12.14 5.23
N GLY A 9 12.99 13.38 5.00
CA GLY A 9 14.13 13.65 4.12
C GLY A 9 13.89 13.07 2.74
N ASP A 10 14.72 12.12 2.34
CA ASP A 10 14.66 11.42 1.04
C ASP A 10 13.81 10.14 1.07
N GLU A 11 13.25 9.77 2.22
CA GLU A 11 12.42 8.59 2.38
C GLU A 11 10.93 8.93 2.42
N ILE A 12 10.11 8.01 1.88
CA ILE A 12 8.66 8.02 2.03
C ILE A 12 8.27 6.81 2.87
N ILE A 13 7.66 7.05 4.01
CA ILE A 13 7.24 6.02 4.95
C ILE A 13 5.73 5.86 4.83
N TYR A 14 5.30 4.63 4.51
CA TYR A 14 3.89 4.25 4.48
C TYR A 14 3.56 3.36 5.68
N THR A 15 2.75 3.87 6.60
CA THR A 15 2.35 3.18 7.83
C THR A 15 0.91 2.70 7.73
N VAL A 16 0.70 1.40 7.99
CA VAL A 16 -0.64 0.79 8.00
C VAL A 16 -0.88 0.04 9.30
N GLU A 17 -2.03 0.26 9.92
CA GLU A 17 -2.49 -0.43 11.13
C GLU A 17 -3.88 -1.03 10.89
N ALA A 18 -4.01 -2.34 11.11
CA ALA A 18 -5.26 -3.07 10.97
C ALA A 18 -5.30 -4.25 11.96
N LYS A 19 -6.49 -4.85 12.14
CA LYS A 19 -6.68 -6.05 12.97
C LYS A 19 -6.05 -7.31 12.35
N GLY A 20 -5.81 -7.29 11.04
CA GLY A 20 -5.21 -8.39 10.29
C GLY A 20 -4.92 -7.96 8.87
N PHE A 21 -4.05 -8.71 8.19
CA PHE A 21 -3.64 -8.43 6.83
C PHE A 21 -3.71 -9.71 5.99
N LEU A 22 -4.19 -9.58 4.74
CA LEU A 22 -4.11 -10.67 3.77
C LEU A 22 -2.68 -10.83 3.25
N ARG A 23 -2.39 -12.01 2.68
CA ARG A 23 -1.08 -12.29 2.07
C ARG A 23 -0.75 -11.25 0.99
N TYR A 24 0.38 -10.57 1.19
CA TYR A 24 0.89 -9.49 0.34
C TYR A 24 0.07 -8.18 0.32
N MET A 25 -0.93 -8.03 1.18
CA MET A 25 -1.82 -6.86 1.19
C MET A 25 -1.05 -5.53 1.24
N VAL A 26 -0.26 -5.34 2.30
CA VAL A 26 0.49 -4.09 2.52
C VAL A 26 1.45 -3.78 1.37
N ARG A 27 2.16 -4.79 0.86
CA ARG A 27 3.10 -4.64 -0.27
C ARG A 27 2.39 -4.29 -1.59
N THR A 28 1.19 -4.83 -1.81
CA THR A 28 0.39 -4.52 -3.01
C THR A 28 -0.17 -3.11 -2.91
N MET A 29 -0.66 -2.70 -1.73
CA MET A 29 -1.11 -1.33 -1.48
C MET A 29 0.02 -0.32 -1.71
N ALA A 30 1.19 -0.55 -1.11
CA ALA A 30 2.36 0.30 -1.29
C ALA A 30 2.80 0.39 -2.77
N GLY A 31 2.76 -0.72 -3.51
CA GLY A 31 3.07 -0.71 -4.95
C GLY A 31 2.05 0.05 -5.80
N THR A 32 0.76 -0.06 -5.45
CA THR A 32 -0.31 0.70 -6.12
C THR A 32 -0.14 2.19 -5.90
N LEU A 33 0.08 2.60 -4.65
CA LEU A 33 0.32 4.00 -4.28
C LEU A 33 1.60 4.55 -4.96
N LEU A 34 2.63 3.72 -5.10
CA LEU A 34 3.86 4.11 -5.79
C LEU A 34 3.65 4.37 -7.28
N GLU A 35 2.88 3.53 -7.97
CA GLU A 35 2.58 3.75 -9.40
C GLU A 35 1.69 4.98 -9.61
N ILE A 36 0.76 5.25 -8.68
CA ILE A 36 -0.03 6.48 -8.67
C ILE A 36 0.86 7.71 -8.44
N GLY A 37 1.73 7.66 -7.43
CA GLY A 37 2.67 8.75 -7.13
C GLY A 37 3.67 9.03 -8.26
N LYS A 38 3.95 8.04 -9.12
CA LYS A 38 4.75 8.20 -10.34
C LYS A 38 3.96 8.67 -11.56
N GLY A 39 2.64 8.85 -11.44
CA GLY A 39 1.75 9.23 -12.54
C GLY A 39 1.50 8.10 -13.56
N LYS A 40 1.86 6.86 -13.25
CA LYS A 40 1.65 5.69 -14.13
C LYS A 40 0.25 5.09 -14.01
N MET A 41 -0.44 5.40 -12.92
CA MET A 41 -1.80 4.94 -12.63
C MET A 41 -2.62 6.12 -12.12
N PRO A 42 -3.85 6.35 -12.62
CA PRO A 42 -4.71 7.40 -12.11
C PRO A 42 -5.20 7.05 -10.69
N PRO A 43 -5.32 8.03 -9.76
CA PRO A 43 -5.85 7.79 -8.41
C PRO A 43 -7.24 7.12 -8.38
N GLU A 44 -8.08 7.43 -9.36
CA GLU A 44 -9.44 6.88 -9.54
C GLU A 44 -9.43 5.35 -9.70
N LYS A 45 -8.28 4.77 -10.11
CA LYS A 45 -8.10 3.33 -10.23
C LYS A 45 -8.29 2.60 -8.91
N ILE A 46 -8.04 3.27 -7.78
CA ILE A 46 -8.25 2.70 -6.44
C ILE A 46 -9.72 2.28 -6.25
N GLU A 47 -10.67 3.13 -6.65
CA GLU A 47 -12.10 2.80 -6.52
C GLU A 47 -12.48 1.59 -7.38
N GLU A 48 -11.94 1.51 -8.59
CA GLU A 48 -12.16 0.38 -9.50
C GLU A 48 -11.64 -0.93 -8.90
N ILE A 49 -10.43 -0.92 -8.31
CA ILE A 49 -9.84 -2.10 -7.66
C ILE A 49 -10.76 -2.65 -6.57
N PHE A 50 -11.33 -1.77 -5.73
CA PHE A 50 -12.24 -2.18 -4.67
C PHE A 50 -13.61 -2.62 -5.19
N ARG A 51 -14.16 -1.94 -6.21
CA ARG A 51 -15.44 -2.28 -6.82
C ARG A 51 -15.41 -3.67 -7.47
N GLU A 52 -14.35 -3.94 -8.23
CA GLU A 52 -14.18 -5.20 -8.95
C GLU A 52 -13.67 -6.35 -8.07
N ASN A 53 -13.13 -6.05 -6.88
CA ASN A 53 -12.48 -7.02 -5.99
C ASN A 53 -11.37 -7.85 -6.69
N LYS A 54 -10.76 -7.31 -7.74
CA LYS A 54 -9.76 -8.00 -8.56
C LYS A 54 -8.36 -7.49 -8.24
N ARG A 55 -7.55 -8.36 -7.63
CA ARG A 55 -6.13 -8.09 -7.35
C ARG A 55 -5.31 -7.75 -8.60
N SER A 56 -5.67 -8.27 -9.77
CA SER A 56 -4.96 -8.02 -11.03
C SER A 56 -5.02 -6.56 -11.48
N LEU A 57 -5.97 -5.76 -10.94
CA LEU A 57 -6.09 -4.33 -11.23
C LEU A 57 -5.18 -3.47 -10.33
N ALA A 58 -4.68 -4.05 -9.23
CA ALA A 58 -3.79 -3.36 -8.31
C ALA A 58 -2.37 -3.29 -8.86
N GLY A 59 -1.58 -2.38 -8.29
CA GLY A 59 -0.16 -2.25 -8.59
C GLY A 59 0.66 -3.49 -8.22
N PRO A 60 1.93 -3.53 -8.63
CA PRO A 60 2.80 -4.68 -8.40
C PRO A 60 3.03 -4.91 -6.92
N THR A 61 3.26 -6.18 -6.53
CA THR A 61 3.73 -6.50 -5.18
C THR A 61 5.21 -6.12 -5.05
N ILE A 62 5.52 -4.98 -4.42
CA ILE A 62 6.89 -4.48 -4.25
C ILE A 62 7.77 -5.44 -3.44
N PRO A 63 9.11 -5.36 -3.52
CA PRO A 63 10.03 -6.19 -2.73
C PRO A 63 9.75 -6.16 -1.22
N ALA A 64 10.01 -7.28 -0.53
CA ALA A 64 9.73 -7.40 0.91
C ALA A 64 10.67 -6.56 1.80
N LYS A 65 11.87 -6.24 1.31
CA LYS A 65 12.93 -5.55 2.06
C LYS A 65 12.56 -4.17 2.61
N GLY A 66 11.48 -3.56 2.14
CA GLY A 66 10.96 -2.29 2.64
C GLY A 66 9.82 -2.40 3.65
N LEU A 67 9.37 -3.61 4.00
CA LEU A 67 8.27 -3.83 4.96
C LEU A 67 8.84 -4.25 6.32
N CYS A 68 8.43 -3.55 7.37
CA CYS A 68 8.78 -3.86 8.75
C CYS A 68 7.54 -3.87 9.65
N LEU A 69 7.45 -4.82 10.59
CA LEU A 69 6.44 -4.83 11.64
C LEU A 69 6.90 -3.93 12.78
N ILE A 70 6.16 -2.86 13.06
CA ILE A 70 6.55 -1.86 14.07
C ILE A 70 5.93 -2.13 15.44
N LYS A 71 4.65 -2.50 15.50
CA LYS A 71 3.92 -2.66 16.77
C LYS A 71 2.78 -3.68 16.63
N VAL A 72 2.53 -4.41 17.72
CA VAL A 72 1.33 -5.22 17.95
C VAL A 72 0.63 -4.67 19.19
N ASN A 73 -0.65 -4.32 19.08
CA ASN A 73 -1.49 -3.91 20.20
C ASN A 73 -2.23 -5.14 20.75
N TYR A 74 -2.23 -5.31 22.08
CA TYR A 74 -2.91 -6.39 22.80
C TYR A 74 -4.11 -5.85 23.58
#